data_AF-A0A7S2GJE8-F1
#
_entry.id   AF-A0A7S2GJE8-F1
#
_cell.length_a   1.000
_cell.length_b   1.000
_cell.length_c   1.000
_cell.angle_alpha   90.00
_cell.angle_beta   90.00
_cell.angle_gamma   90.00
#
_symmetry.space_group_name_H-M   'P 1'
#
loop_
_entity.id
_entity.type
_entity.pdbx_description
1 polymer ?
#
loop_
_entity_poly.entity_id
_entity_poly.type
_entity_poly.pdbx_seq_one_letter_code
_entity_poly.pdbx_strand_id
1 'polypeptide(L)'
;KGPSSAHDLSRPRASREAMSVGRNGEPRTRCFRRWCARRAGSGTGPKVKFPETPLILAGALGGPLCIFLYTPLRNALTLASQDAESTAWELYQSTFDGGFASGWTGGFAPVLPSCPQFCIMGPLFHFLKEALGSVVLAVVLSATAETTISIGSQTLNAQMAFNREQLASGSAQVPLWNPLVPFGPGTTVHVTRNIVAMCGLRIFSGPCKAGLECVLKLCRLQLPEGLKTFLADFVASMGSAVLSAPFNQLYNFAVTSQAYMDGSVVERFSLIGNFLMDSYLVFNNDGQVVGISATLARDLFMRCAYVATLYASFGAIERTAVLLWNRRRAPKTVD
;
A
#
# COMPACT_ATOMS: atom_id res chain seq x y z
N LYS A 1 -26.27 47.25 -31.44
CA LYS A 1 -26.28 47.60 -32.89
C LYS A 1 -24.88 48.09 -33.27
N GLY A 2 -24.22 47.42 -34.22
CA GLY A 2 -22.83 47.68 -34.65
C GLY A 2 -21.92 46.47 -34.39
N PRO A 3 -20.98 46.12 -35.31
CA PRO A 3 -21.12 44.88 -36.07
C PRO A 3 -20.03 43.81 -35.90
N SER A 4 -20.38 42.64 -36.41
CA SER A 4 -19.63 41.42 -36.65
C SER A 4 -18.49 41.60 -37.66
N SER A 5 -17.41 40.80 -37.55
CA SER A 5 -16.78 40.12 -38.69
C SER A 5 -15.80 39.03 -38.23
N ALA A 6 -15.99 37.86 -38.85
CA ALA A 6 -15.28 36.61 -38.65
C ALA A 6 -13.92 36.60 -39.38
N HIS A 7 -12.97 35.83 -38.86
CA HIS A 7 -11.76 35.44 -39.59
C HIS A 7 -11.68 33.92 -39.72
N ASP A 8 -11.66 33.52 -40.98
CA ASP A 8 -11.56 32.18 -41.56
C ASP A 8 -10.11 31.95 -41.97
N LEU A 9 -9.48 30.82 -41.58
CA LEU A 9 -8.16 30.42 -42.09
C LEU A 9 -8.04 28.89 -42.18
N SER A 10 -8.48 28.38 -43.34
CA SER A 10 -7.70 27.57 -44.31
C SER A 10 -6.75 26.46 -43.83
N ARG A 11 -7.13 25.22 -44.18
CA ARG A 11 -6.24 24.07 -44.37
C ARG A 11 -5.38 24.21 -45.63
N PRO A 12 -4.19 23.59 -45.66
CA PRO A 12 -3.62 23.08 -46.91
C PRO A 12 -3.46 21.55 -46.89
N ARG A 13 -3.67 20.96 -48.08
CA ARG A 13 -3.55 19.54 -48.41
C ARG A 13 -2.38 19.37 -49.39
N ALA A 14 -1.50 18.43 -49.06
CA ALA A 14 -0.66 17.56 -49.90
C ALA A 14 0.21 18.17 -51.03
N SER A 15 1.49 17.78 -51.02
CA SER A 15 2.23 17.40 -52.25
C SER A 15 3.20 16.26 -51.96
N ARG A 16 3.14 15.24 -52.82
CA ARG A 16 4.11 14.16 -53.02
C ARG A 16 5.31 14.71 -53.78
N GLU A 17 6.51 14.24 -53.46
CA GLU A 17 7.58 14.07 -54.46
C GLU A 17 8.55 12.97 -54.00
N ALA A 18 9.18 12.34 -55.00
CA ALA A 18 9.75 11.01 -54.94
C ALA A 18 11.29 11.01 -55.03
N MET A 19 11.86 9.87 -54.61
CA MET A 19 13.17 9.30 -54.99
C MET A 19 14.47 10.01 -54.59
N SER A 20 15.23 9.36 -53.70
CA SER A 20 16.62 9.02 -54.02
C SER A 20 17.03 7.68 -53.39
N VAL A 21 17.72 6.88 -54.22
CA VAL A 21 18.30 5.58 -53.91
C VAL A 21 19.69 5.83 -53.31
N GLY A 22 19.93 5.35 -52.09
CA GLY A 22 21.19 5.52 -51.37
C GLY A 22 21.56 4.27 -50.55
N ARG A 23 22.70 3.70 -50.91
CA ARG A 23 23.33 2.45 -50.46
C ARG A 23 23.49 2.29 -48.94
N ASN A 24 23.41 1.01 -48.52
CA ASN A 24 24.20 0.31 -47.50
C ASN A 24 24.58 1.10 -46.23
N GLY A 25 23.79 0.89 -45.18
CA GLY A 25 24.20 1.16 -43.79
C GLY A 25 23.37 0.31 -42.84
N GLU A 26 23.84 -0.92 -42.55
CA GLU A 26 23.23 -1.79 -41.54
C GLU A 26 23.16 -1.07 -40.18
N PRO A 27 21.98 -0.94 -39.55
CA PRO A 27 21.91 -0.45 -38.19
C PRO A 27 22.41 -1.52 -37.23
N ARG A 28 23.52 -1.20 -36.55
CA ARG A 28 24.08 -1.90 -35.39
C ARG A 28 23.00 -2.16 -34.32
N THR A 29 22.35 -3.32 -34.39
CA THR A 29 21.44 -3.83 -33.36
C THR A 29 21.85 -5.25 -32.95
N ARG A 30 23.15 -5.45 -32.67
CA ARG A 30 23.69 -6.75 -32.20
C ARG A 30 23.89 -6.86 -30.69
N CYS A 31 23.65 -5.82 -29.89
CA CYS A 31 23.80 -5.91 -28.43
C CYS A 31 22.55 -6.40 -27.69
N PHE A 32 21.33 -6.12 -28.18
CA PHE A 32 20.10 -6.51 -27.47
C PHE A 32 19.65 -7.96 -27.71
N ARG A 33 20.08 -8.61 -28.81
CA ARG A 33 19.77 -10.04 -29.04
C ARG A 33 20.62 -11.02 -28.24
N ARG A 34 21.72 -10.58 -27.62
CA ARG A 34 22.59 -11.47 -26.83
C ARG A 34 22.12 -11.69 -25.40
N TRP A 35 21.24 -10.84 -24.87
CA TRP A 35 20.72 -10.99 -23.51
C TRP A 35 19.43 -11.83 -23.42
N CYS A 36 18.63 -11.88 -24.50
CA CYS A 36 17.35 -12.61 -24.49
C CYS A 36 17.40 -14.03 -25.09
N ALA A 37 18.47 -14.42 -25.80
CA ALA A 37 18.49 -15.67 -26.56
C ALA A 37 19.26 -16.85 -25.91
N ARG A 38 19.72 -16.74 -24.65
CA ARG A 38 20.53 -17.78 -23.98
C ARG A 38 19.86 -18.53 -22.81
N ARG A 39 18.53 -18.41 -22.64
CA ARG A 39 17.79 -19.18 -21.61
C ARG A 39 16.62 -20.02 -22.13
N ALA A 40 16.53 -20.22 -23.44
CA ALA A 40 15.55 -21.11 -24.06
C ALA A 40 16.16 -22.48 -24.46
N GLY A 41 17.15 -22.96 -23.71
CA GLY A 41 17.75 -24.28 -23.87
C GLY A 41 17.25 -25.25 -22.81
N SER A 42 16.65 -26.35 -23.26
CA SER A 42 16.29 -27.57 -22.50
C SER A 42 15.36 -27.45 -21.28
N GLY A 43 14.05 -27.59 -21.52
CA GLY A 43 13.22 -28.58 -20.82
C GLY A 43 13.00 -28.47 -19.30
N THR A 44 13.35 -27.36 -18.66
CA THR A 44 13.10 -27.12 -17.23
C THR A 44 12.63 -25.68 -17.02
N GLY A 45 11.49 -25.33 -17.60
CA GLY A 45 10.83 -24.05 -17.28
C GLY A 45 10.64 -23.92 -15.76
N PRO A 46 10.63 -22.68 -15.21
CA PRO A 46 10.37 -22.49 -13.79
C PRO A 46 9.05 -23.17 -13.44
N LYS A 47 9.13 -24.23 -12.64
CA LYS A 47 7.95 -24.92 -12.13
C LYS A 47 7.34 -23.98 -11.10
N VAL A 48 6.43 -23.11 -11.56
CA VAL A 48 5.66 -22.21 -10.69
C VAL A 48 4.91 -23.10 -9.69
N LYS A 49 5.40 -23.13 -8.45
CA LYS A 49 4.76 -23.89 -7.39
C LYS A 49 3.55 -23.07 -6.93
N PHE A 50 2.34 -23.56 -7.21
CA PHE A 50 1.15 -22.97 -6.65
C PHE A 50 1.22 -22.98 -5.12
N PRO A 51 0.69 -21.93 -4.45
CA PRO A 51 0.61 -21.92 -3.00
C PRO A 51 -0.16 -23.14 -2.50
N GLU A 52 0.21 -23.63 -1.33
CA GLU A 52 -0.51 -24.72 -0.69
C GLU A 52 -1.95 -24.28 -0.39
N THR A 53 -2.93 -25.17 -0.62
CA THR A 53 -4.35 -24.93 -0.35
C THR A 53 -4.64 -24.27 1.01
N PRO A 54 -4.03 -24.67 2.15
CA PRO A 54 -4.26 -24.00 3.43
C PRO A 54 -3.86 -22.52 3.43
N LEU A 55 -2.82 -22.13 2.68
CA LEU A 55 -2.39 -20.73 2.57
C LEU A 55 -3.37 -19.91 1.73
N ILE A 56 -3.91 -20.51 0.66
CA ILE A 56 -4.96 -19.86 -0.16
C ILE A 56 -6.21 -19.62 0.69
N LEU A 57 -6.64 -20.62 1.47
CA LEU A 57 -7.79 -20.48 2.37
C LEU A 57 -7.54 -19.47 3.49
N ALA A 58 -6.35 -19.47 4.09
CA ALA A 58 -5.97 -18.49 5.10
C ALA A 58 -5.95 -17.06 4.52
N GLY A 59 -5.42 -16.88 3.31
CA GLY A 59 -5.45 -15.60 2.60
C GLY A 59 -6.87 -15.14 2.26
N ALA A 60 -7.68 -16.04 1.69
CA ALA A 60 -9.03 -15.74 1.22
C ALA A 60 -10.04 -15.47 2.35
N LEU A 61 -9.83 -16.01 3.55
CA LEU A 61 -10.73 -15.83 4.69
C LEU A 61 -10.13 -15.00 5.82
N GLY A 62 -8.88 -15.30 6.20
CA GLY A 62 -8.19 -14.65 7.30
C GLY A 62 -7.82 -13.20 7.00
N GLY A 63 -7.44 -12.91 5.75
CA GLY A 63 -7.12 -11.56 5.31
C GLY A 63 -8.29 -10.59 5.43
N PRO A 64 -9.43 -10.87 4.78
CA PRO A 64 -10.64 -10.05 4.90
C PRO A 64 -11.15 -9.93 6.34
N LEU A 65 -11.09 -11.02 7.12
CA LEU A 65 -11.45 -11.01 8.54
C LEU A 65 -10.59 -10.02 9.34
N CYS A 66 -9.25 -10.05 9.17
CA CYS A 66 -8.35 -9.14 9.87
C CYS A 66 -8.58 -7.68 9.46
N ILE A 67 -8.79 -7.42 8.16
CA ILE A 67 -9.07 -6.07 7.65
C ILE A 67 -10.36 -5.52 8.27
N PHE A 68 -11.41 -6.33 8.31
CA PHE A 68 -12.65 -5.93 8.95
C PHE A 68 -12.45 -5.71 10.45
N LEU A 69 -11.86 -6.66 11.16
CA LEU A 69 -11.64 -6.59 12.61
C LEU A 69 -10.86 -5.34 13.03
N TYR A 70 -9.84 -4.95 12.27
CA TYR A 70 -9.00 -3.78 12.55
C TYR A 70 -9.44 -2.50 11.81
N THR A 71 -10.68 -2.47 11.29
CA THR A 71 -11.25 -1.25 10.69
C THR A 71 -11.25 -0.06 11.67
N PRO A 72 -11.56 -0.20 12.97
CA PRO A 72 -11.51 0.94 13.89
C PRO A 72 -10.11 1.59 13.97
N LEU A 73 -9.04 0.78 14.02
CA LEU A 73 -7.67 1.30 14.02
C LEU A 73 -7.33 2.04 12.73
N ARG A 74 -7.81 1.53 11.59
CA ARG A 74 -7.66 2.17 10.28
C ARG A 74 -8.45 3.47 10.20
N ASN A 75 -9.68 3.49 10.68
CA ASN A 75 -10.54 4.67 10.66
C ASN A 75 -9.91 5.78 11.50
N ALA A 76 -9.39 5.48 12.70
CA ALA A 76 -8.70 6.47 13.52
C ALA A 76 -7.46 7.07 12.81
N LEU A 77 -6.70 6.27 12.04
CA LEU A 77 -5.62 6.79 11.20
C LEU A 77 -6.10 7.73 10.08
N THR A 78 -7.31 7.52 9.57
CA THR A 78 -7.93 8.44 8.61
C THR A 78 -8.29 9.76 9.28
N LEU A 79 -8.92 9.71 10.44
CA LEU A 79 -9.31 10.91 11.20
C LEU A 79 -8.06 11.72 11.62
N ALA A 80 -7.00 11.03 12.03
CA ALA A 80 -5.70 11.62 12.35
C ALA A 80 -5.12 12.51 11.23
N SER A 81 -5.45 12.23 9.96
CA SER A 81 -4.95 13.03 8.82
C SER A 81 -5.64 14.38 8.66
N GLN A 82 -6.74 14.62 9.39
CA GLN A 82 -7.50 15.88 9.38
C GLN A 82 -7.50 16.55 10.76
N ASP A 83 -6.85 15.93 11.74
CA ASP A 83 -6.82 16.38 13.12
C ASP A 83 -5.38 16.36 13.64
N ALA A 84 -4.81 17.54 13.85
CA ALA A 84 -3.45 17.70 14.36
C ALA A 84 -3.40 17.75 15.90
N GLU A 85 -4.53 18.01 16.56
CA GLU A 85 -4.59 18.38 17.98
C GLU A 85 -4.90 17.16 18.87
N SER A 86 -5.78 16.26 18.41
CA SER A 86 -6.21 15.11 19.21
C SER A 86 -5.09 14.09 19.42
N THR A 87 -5.10 13.49 20.60
CA THR A 87 -4.24 12.35 20.95
C THR A 87 -4.69 11.08 20.21
N ALA A 88 -3.81 10.08 20.16
CA ALA A 88 -4.14 8.78 19.55
C ALA A 88 -5.37 8.12 20.21
N TRP A 89 -5.51 8.29 21.54
CA TRP A 89 -6.62 7.70 22.29
C TRP A 89 -7.95 8.38 21.98
N GLU A 90 -7.99 9.72 21.92
CA GLU A 90 -9.18 10.48 21.53
C GLU A 90 -9.62 10.11 20.11
N LEU A 91 -8.68 9.97 19.17
CA LEU A 91 -8.97 9.52 17.81
C LEU A 91 -9.51 8.08 17.76
N TYR A 92 -9.04 7.18 18.64
CA TYR A 92 -9.63 5.85 18.74
C TYR A 92 -11.04 5.88 19.32
N GLN A 93 -11.26 6.68 20.38
CA GLN A 93 -12.57 6.85 20.98
C GLN A 93 -13.57 7.45 19.99
N SER A 94 -13.17 8.45 19.20
CA SER A 94 -14.06 9.13 18.25
C SER A 94 -14.59 8.20 17.16
N THR A 95 -13.87 7.12 16.83
CA THR A 95 -14.40 6.08 15.92
C THR A 95 -15.66 5.39 16.46
N PHE A 96 -15.93 5.48 17.76
CA PHE A 96 -17.06 4.87 18.46
C PHE A 96 -18.11 5.86 18.99
N ASP A 97 -17.99 7.16 18.70
CA ASP A 97 -18.96 8.18 19.19
C ASP A 97 -20.40 7.94 18.71
N GLY A 98 -20.58 7.28 17.56
CA GLY A 98 -21.88 6.86 17.03
C GLY A 98 -22.37 5.52 17.57
N GLY A 99 -21.73 4.99 18.63
CA GLY A 99 -21.97 3.66 19.20
C GLY A 99 -20.98 2.60 18.72
N PHE A 100 -21.04 1.42 19.33
CA PHE A 100 -20.07 0.34 19.08
C PHE A 100 -19.90 -0.02 17.59
N ALA A 101 -21.01 -0.11 16.85
CA ALA A 101 -20.98 -0.46 15.43
C ALA A 101 -20.30 0.61 14.56
N SER A 102 -20.23 1.88 15.01
CA SER A 102 -19.68 2.96 14.19
C SER A 102 -18.17 2.82 13.95
N GLY A 103 -17.46 2.10 14.83
CA GLY A 103 -16.03 1.83 14.64
C GLY A 103 -15.71 1.09 13.33
N TRP A 104 -16.69 0.35 12.79
CA TRP A 104 -16.58 -0.42 11.55
C TRP A 104 -17.15 0.29 10.32
N THR A 105 -17.40 1.59 10.40
CA THR A 105 -17.88 2.40 9.26
C THR A 105 -16.98 2.22 8.05
N GLY A 106 -17.58 1.81 6.94
CA GLY A 106 -16.87 1.54 5.67
C GLY A 106 -16.01 0.28 5.66
N GLY A 107 -15.94 -0.49 6.75
CA GLY A 107 -15.06 -1.66 6.88
C GLY A 107 -15.32 -2.77 5.88
N PHE A 108 -16.54 -2.89 5.35
CA PHE A 108 -16.88 -3.87 4.32
C PHE A 108 -16.32 -3.53 2.93
N ALA A 109 -16.09 -2.24 2.61
CA ALA A 109 -15.57 -1.85 1.31
C ALA A 109 -14.24 -2.56 0.96
N PRO A 110 -13.23 -2.60 1.84
CA PRO A 110 -11.97 -3.29 1.56
C PRO A 110 -12.01 -4.82 1.72
N VAL A 111 -13.07 -5.41 2.29
CA VAL A 111 -13.15 -6.87 2.55
C VAL A 111 -13.10 -7.66 1.25
N LEU A 112 -13.96 -7.34 0.29
CA LEU A 112 -14.00 -8.06 -1.00
C LEU A 112 -12.69 -7.96 -1.81
N PRO A 113 -12.12 -6.76 -2.06
CA PRO A 113 -10.86 -6.65 -2.80
C PRO A 113 -9.66 -7.17 -2.02
N SER A 114 -9.77 -7.36 -0.69
CA SER A 114 -8.67 -7.98 0.05
C SER A 114 -8.42 -9.44 -0.33
N CYS A 115 -9.44 -10.19 -0.76
CA CYS A 115 -9.25 -11.57 -1.24
C CYS A 115 -8.18 -11.66 -2.35
N PRO A 116 -8.31 -10.94 -3.49
CA PRO A 116 -7.24 -10.91 -4.49
C PRO A 116 -5.99 -10.17 -4.01
N GLN A 117 -6.08 -9.24 -3.05
CA GLN A 117 -4.92 -8.55 -2.46
C GLN A 117 -3.94 -9.51 -1.80
N PHE A 118 -4.42 -10.45 -1.00
CA PHE A 118 -3.57 -11.46 -0.38
C PHE A 118 -2.96 -12.42 -1.42
N CYS A 119 -3.65 -12.69 -2.53
CA CYS A 119 -3.08 -13.43 -3.67
C CYS A 119 -1.96 -12.64 -4.37
N ILE A 120 -2.09 -11.32 -4.49
CA ILE A 120 -1.06 -10.47 -5.10
C ILE A 120 0.20 -10.43 -4.22
N MET A 121 0.02 -10.23 -2.92
CA MET A 121 1.12 -10.14 -1.97
C MET A 121 1.93 -11.43 -1.87
N GLY A 122 1.29 -12.60 -2.02
CA GLY A 122 1.94 -13.91 -1.97
C GLY A 122 2.34 -14.43 -3.36
N PRO A 123 1.48 -15.24 -4.01
CA PRO A 123 1.80 -15.91 -5.27
C PRO A 123 2.29 -15.00 -6.40
N LEU A 124 1.63 -13.86 -6.64
CA LEU A 124 2.01 -13.00 -7.77
C LEU A 124 3.41 -12.42 -7.59
N PHE A 125 3.77 -12.00 -6.37
CA PHE A 125 5.12 -11.53 -6.07
C PHE A 125 6.19 -12.58 -6.39
N HIS A 126 5.99 -13.83 -5.96
CA HIS A 126 6.95 -14.90 -6.22
C HIS A 126 7.07 -15.20 -7.72
N PHE A 127 5.94 -15.23 -8.43
CA PHE A 127 5.92 -15.37 -9.88
C PHE A 127 6.72 -14.25 -10.57
N LEU A 128 6.47 -12.98 -10.22
CA LEU A 128 7.17 -11.84 -10.80
C LEU A 128 8.67 -11.84 -10.47
N LYS A 129 9.04 -12.23 -9.24
CA LYS A 129 10.43 -12.36 -8.82
C LYS A 129 11.18 -13.39 -9.67
N GLU A 130 10.58 -14.55 -9.90
CA GLU A 130 11.16 -15.61 -10.74
C GLU A 130 11.24 -15.19 -12.21
N ALA A 131 10.17 -14.59 -12.75
CA ALA A 131 10.09 -14.16 -14.13
C ALA A 131 11.09 -13.04 -14.46
N LEU A 132 11.28 -12.07 -13.55
CA LEU A 132 12.12 -10.89 -13.77
C LEU A 132 13.55 -11.06 -13.26
N GLY A 133 13.79 -12.03 -12.38
CA GLY A 133 15.09 -12.20 -11.72
C GLY A 133 15.48 -11.04 -10.78
N SER A 134 14.52 -10.20 -10.38
CA SER A 134 14.75 -9.03 -9.53
C SER A 134 13.67 -8.90 -8.47
N VAL A 135 14.08 -8.89 -7.20
CA VAL A 135 13.20 -8.68 -6.04
C VAL A 135 12.58 -7.28 -6.07
N VAL A 136 13.37 -6.26 -6.41
CA VAL A 136 12.92 -4.86 -6.42
C VAL A 136 11.82 -4.65 -7.45
N LEU A 137 12.02 -5.15 -8.69
CA LEU A 137 10.99 -5.03 -9.74
C LEU A 137 9.72 -5.80 -9.37
N ALA A 138 9.86 -6.98 -8.76
CA ALA A 138 8.72 -7.75 -8.27
C ALA A 138 7.94 -6.99 -7.19
N VAL A 139 8.62 -6.34 -6.23
CA VAL A 139 7.96 -5.49 -5.22
C VAL A 139 7.19 -4.35 -5.88
N VAL A 140 7.80 -3.63 -6.82
CA VAL A 140 7.17 -2.47 -7.48
C VAL A 140 5.93 -2.89 -8.27
N LEU A 141 6.01 -3.97 -9.05
CA LEU A 141 4.89 -4.44 -9.85
C LEU A 141 3.78 -5.05 -8.99
N SER A 142 4.13 -5.81 -7.95
CA SER A 142 3.15 -6.29 -6.97
C SER A 142 2.46 -5.14 -6.24
N ALA A 143 3.19 -4.10 -5.82
CA ALA A 143 2.62 -2.91 -5.17
C ALA A 143 1.65 -2.16 -6.09
N THR A 144 2.01 -2.04 -7.36
CA THR A 144 1.16 -1.40 -8.36
C THR A 144 -0.12 -2.22 -8.54
N ALA A 145 0.00 -3.54 -8.73
CA ALA A 145 -1.15 -4.43 -8.87
C ALA A 145 -2.06 -4.41 -7.61
N GLU A 146 -1.47 -4.44 -6.41
CA GLU A 146 -2.17 -4.34 -5.14
C GLU A 146 -2.93 -3.01 -5.02
N THR A 147 -2.32 -1.92 -5.48
CA THR A 147 -2.94 -0.59 -5.47
C THR A 147 -4.15 -0.54 -6.39
N THR A 148 -4.01 -1.03 -7.63
CA THR A 148 -5.10 -1.05 -8.64
C THR A 148 -6.36 -1.73 -8.11
N ILE A 149 -6.23 -2.82 -7.36
CA ILE A 149 -7.39 -3.55 -6.84
C ILE A 149 -7.98 -2.94 -5.55
N SER A 150 -7.18 -2.23 -4.77
CA SER A 150 -7.54 -1.86 -3.40
C SER A 150 -7.83 -0.38 -3.23
N ILE A 151 -7.30 0.49 -4.09
CA ILE A 151 -7.39 1.95 -3.92
C ILE A 151 -8.84 2.43 -3.83
N GLY A 152 -9.72 2.05 -4.75
CA GLY A 152 -11.11 2.50 -4.74
C GLY A 152 -11.83 2.14 -3.45
N SER A 153 -11.64 0.91 -2.97
CA SER A 153 -12.24 0.44 -1.71
C SER A 153 -11.67 1.08 -0.45
N GLN A 154 -10.36 1.36 -0.43
CA GLN A 154 -9.70 2.04 0.68
C GLN A 154 -10.10 3.51 0.73
N THR A 155 -10.23 4.16 -0.43
CA THR A 155 -10.70 5.54 -0.57
C THR A 155 -12.13 5.64 -0.05
N LEU A 156 -13.02 4.74 -0.48
CA LEU A 156 -14.40 4.70 0.00
C LEU A 156 -14.47 4.51 1.53
N ASN A 157 -13.70 3.58 2.10
CA ASN A 157 -13.65 3.39 3.55
C ASN A 157 -13.17 4.64 4.30
N ALA A 158 -12.10 5.27 3.83
CA ALA A 158 -11.57 6.50 4.43
C ALA A 158 -12.60 7.64 4.41
N GLN A 159 -13.23 7.87 3.26
CA GLN A 159 -14.25 8.91 3.10
C GLN A 159 -15.50 8.64 3.93
N MET A 160 -15.94 7.38 4.05
CA MET A 160 -17.06 7.03 4.93
C MET A 160 -16.73 7.29 6.41
N ALA A 161 -15.50 6.96 6.84
CA ALA A 161 -15.06 7.22 8.21
C ALA A 161 -15.02 8.72 8.52
N PHE A 162 -14.45 9.52 7.61
CA PHE A 162 -14.36 10.97 7.71
C PHE A 162 -15.75 11.64 7.66
N ASN A 163 -16.58 11.30 6.65
CA ASN A 163 -17.91 11.90 6.49
C ASN A 163 -18.84 11.63 7.68
N ARG A 164 -18.66 10.51 8.38
CA ARG A 164 -19.40 10.24 9.62
C ARG A 164 -19.09 11.29 10.69
N GLU A 165 -17.81 11.64 10.86
CA GLU A 165 -17.41 12.67 11.83
C GLU A 165 -17.86 14.06 11.38
N GLN A 166 -17.73 14.38 10.09
CA GLN A 166 -18.24 15.64 9.54
C GLN A 166 -19.77 15.77 9.70
N LEU A 167 -20.51 14.67 9.54
CA LEU A 167 -21.96 14.65 9.76
C LEU A 167 -22.30 14.94 11.25
N ALA A 168 -21.51 14.42 12.18
CA ALA A 168 -21.71 14.68 13.61
C ALA A 168 -21.38 16.13 13.99
N SER A 169 -20.38 16.75 13.36
CA SER A 169 -20.00 18.16 13.58
C SER A 169 -20.85 19.16 12.79
N GLY A 170 -21.68 18.70 11.84
CA GLY A 170 -22.42 19.58 10.93
C GLY A 170 -21.55 20.22 9.84
N SER A 171 -20.35 19.68 9.61
CA SER A 171 -19.39 20.16 8.63
C SER A 171 -19.63 19.55 7.24
N ALA A 172 -18.97 20.11 6.21
CA ALA A 172 -19.12 19.63 4.85
C ALA A 172 -18.50 18.24 4.65
N GLN A 173 -19.23 17.36 3.97
CA GLN A 173 -18.78 16.02 3.61
C GLN A 173 -18.02 16.02 2.28
N VAL A 174 -17.14 15.05 2.09
CA VAL A 174 -16.51 14.78 0.79
C VAL A 174 -17.34 13.80 -0.05
N PRO A 175 -17.34 13.91 -1.40
CA PRO A 175 -18.01 12.93 -2.26
C PRO A 175 -17.39 11.53 -2.09
N LEU A 176 -18.26 10.52 -1.96
CA LEU A 176 -17.83 9.13 -1.88
C LEU A 176 -17.31 8.63 -3.24
N TRP A 177 -16.14 8.01 -3.22
CA TRP A 177 -15.49 7.47 -4.40
C TRP A 177 -16.11 6.15 -4.83
N ASN A 178 -16.20 5.92 -6.14
CA ASN A 178 -16.65 4.63 -6.66
C ASN A 178 -15.56 3.57 -6.44
N PRO A 179 -15.83 2.49 -5.67
CA PRO A 179 -14.82 1.50 -5.32
C PRO A 179 -14.30 0.69 -6.51
N LEU A 180 -15.00 0.70 -7.65
CA LEU A 180 -14.61 0.00 -8.87
C LEU A 180 -13.65 0.80 -9.76
N VAL A 181 -13.40 2.08 -9.44
CA VAL A 181 -12.49 2.92 -10.21
C VAL A 181 -11.07 2.77 -9.63
N PRO A 182 -10.10 2.21 -10.39
CA PRO A 182 -8.78 1.83 -9.87
C PRO A 182 -7.77 2.99 -9.84
N PHE A 183 -8.25 4.22 -9.96
CA PHE A 183 -7.48 5.44 -9.90
C PHE A 183 -8.30 6.49 -9.16
N GLY A 184 -7.64 7.49 -8.59
CA GLY A 184 -8.29 8.55 -7.83
C GLY A 184 -7.30 9.49 -7.14
N PRO A 185 -7.79 10.40 -6.28
CA PRO A 185 -6.95 11.26 -5.46
C PRO A 185 -5.94 10.43 -4.66
N GLY A 186 -4.67 10.87 -4.65
CA GLY A 186 -3.63 10.20 -3.89
C GLY A 186 -3.11 8.87 -4.46
N THR A 187 -3.45 8.49 -5.70
CA THR A 187 -2.98 7.21 -6.31
C THR A 187 -1.47 7.02 -6.23
N THR A 188 -0.69 8.05 -6.59
CA THR A 188 0.78 8.01 -6.57
C THR A 188 1.32 7.80 -5.16
N VAL A 189 0.71 8.45 -4.17
CA VAL A 189 1.06 8.31 -2.75
C VAL A 189 0.71 6.90 -2.26
N HIS A 190 -0.44 6.36 -2.66
CA HIS A 190 -0.88 5.01 -2.30
C HIS A 190 0.02 3.91 -2.87
N VAL A 191 0.44 4.04 -4.13
CA VAL A 191 1.43 3.14 -4.75
C VAL A 191 2.74 3.19 -3.97
N THR A 192 3.26 4.39 -3.71
CA THR A 192 4.51 4.57 -2.95
C THR A 192 4.41 3.95 -1.55
N ARG A 193 3.30 4.17 -0.85
CA ARG A 193 2.99 3.53 0.44
C ARG A 193 3.08 2.01 0.35
N ASN A 194 2.47 1.40 -0.67
CA ASN A 194 2.46 -0.06 -0.84
C ASN A 194 3.84 -0.61 -1.22
N ILE A 195 4.62 0.12 -2.01
CA ILE A 195 6.03 -0.24 -2.31
C ILE A 195 6.82 -0.31 -1.00
N VAL A 196 6.76 0.75 -0.19
CA VAL A 196 7.49 0.82 1.09
C VAL A 196 7.01 -0.25 2.07
N ALA A 197 5.69 -0.49 2.14
CA ALA A 197 5.10 -1.55 2.93
C ALA A 197 5.63 -2.94 2.54
N MET A 198 5.66 -3.27 1.25
CA MET A 198 6.16 -4.56 0.78
C MET A 198 7.68 -4.72 0.89
N CYS A 199 8.45 -3.63 0.83
CA CYS A 199 9.89 -3.68 1.13
C CYS A 199 10.17 -4.25 2.52
N GLY A 200 9.32 -3.99 3.52
CA GLY A 200 9.44 -4.55 4.86
C GLY A 200 9.54 -6.07 4.87
N LEU A 201 8.53 -6.73 4.28
CA LEU A 201 8.45 -8.18 4.24
C LEU A 201 9.45 -8.82 3.27
N ARG A 202 9.74 -8.15 2.14
CA ARG A 202 10.45 -8.79 1.02
C ARG A 202 11.94 -8.43 0.93
N ILE A 203 12.33 -7.30 1.48
CA ILE A 203 13.71 -6.79 1.41
C ILE A 203 14.32 -6.68 2.80
N PHE A 204 13.59 -6.15 3.79
CA PHE A 204 14.15 -5.86 5.12
C PHE A 204 14.12 -7.04 6.10
N SER A 205 13.21 -8.02 5.94
CA SER A 205 13.13 -9.20 6.82
C SER A 205 14.46 -9.97 6.93
N GLY A 206 15.18 -10.20 5.81
CA GLY A 206 16.46 -10.92 5.81
C GLY A 206 17.54 -10.24 6.65
N PRO A 207 17.87 -8.96 6.39
CA PRO A 207 18.76 -8.18 7.24
C PRO A 207 18.34 -8.11 8.71
N CYS A 208 17.04 -7.93 8.99
CA CYS A 208 16.52 -7.92 10.36
C CYS A 208 16.75 -9.27 11.07
N LYS A 209 16.56 -10.40 10.37
CA LYS A 209 16.84 -11.74 10.90
C LYS A 209 18.32 -11.92 11.22
N ALA A 210 19.21 -11.54 10.32
CA ALA A 210 20.65 -11.62 10.54
C ALA A 210 21.10 -10.75 11.73
N GLY A 211 20.54 -9.54 11.86
CA GLY A 211 20.78 -8.66 13.00
C GLY A 211 20.30 -9.26 14.31
N LEU A 212 19.08 -9.83 14.33
CA LEU A 212 18.53 -10.49 15.51
C LEU A 212 19.39 -11.69 15.94
N GLU A 213 19.84 -12.52 15.00
CA GLU A 213 20.74 -13.65 15.29
C GLU A 213 22.07 -13.19 15.90
N CYS A 214 22.62 -12.07 15.43
CA CYS A 214 23.82 -11.48 16.00
C CYS A 214 23.61 -11.03 17.46
N VAL A 215 22.50 -10.34 17.74
CA VAL A 215 22.15 -9.89 19.11
C VAL A 215 21.92 -11.09 20.04
N LEU A 216 21.19 -12.11 19.60
CA LEU A 216 20.94 -13.31 20.39
C LEU A 216 22.25 -14.05 20.72
N LYS A 217 23.17 -14.14 19.75
CA LYS A 217 24.49 -14.74 19.95
C LYS A 217 25.31 -13.93 20.97
N LEU A 218 25.30 -12.60 20.88
CA LEU A 218 26.00 -11.72 21.82
C LEU A 218 25.46 -11.88 23.25
N CYS A 219 24.14 -11.97 23.40
CA CYS A 219 23.47 -12.17 24.68
C CYS A 219 23.47 -13.63 25.17
N ARG A 220 24.04 -14.58 24.40
CA ARG A 220 24.01 -16.03 24.66
C ARG A 220 22.59 -16.59 24.85
N LEU A 221 21.61 -16.03 24.17
CA LEU A 221 20.23 -16.48 24.20
C LEU A 221 19.94 -17.43 23.03
N GLN A 222 19.21 -18.51 23.30
CA GLN A 222 18.71 -19.42 22.27
C GLN A 222 17.19 -19.34 22.21
N LEU A 223 16.67 -18.92 21.05
CA LEU A 223 15.23 -18.90 20.78
C LEU A 223 14.87 -20.00 19.78
N PRO A 224 13.66 -20.57 19.83
CA PRO A 224 13.14 -21.44 18.78
C PRO A 224 13.15 -20.73 17.41
N GLU A 225 13.45 -21.46 16.33
CA GLU A 225 13.60 -20.88 14.98
C GLU A 225 12.34 -20.17 14.48
N GLY A 226 11.15 -20.70 14.82
CA GLY A 226 9.88 -20.06 14.51
C GLY A 226 9.71 -18.70 15.20
N LEU A 227 10.15 -18.59 16.46
CA LEU A 227 10.09 -17.33 17.21
C LEU A 227 11.10 -16.31 16.67
N LYS A 228 12.32 -16.74 16.31
CA LYS A 228 13.31 -15.86 15.68
C LYS A 228 12.77 -15.26 14.38
N THR A 229 12.20 -16.10 13.51
CA THR A 229 11.64 -15.65 12.23
C THR A 229 10.47 -14.69 12.47
N PHE A 230 9.56 -15.01 13.39
CA PHE A 230 8.47 -14.11 13.76
C PHE A 230 8.94 -12.75 14.27
N LEU A 231 9.92 -12.71 15.18
CA LEU A 231 10.45 -11.45 15.71
C LEU A 231 11.15 -10.62 14.63
N ALA A 232 11.91 -11.27 13.74
CA ALA A 232 12.55 -10.59 12.62
C ALA A 232 11.53 -9.97 11.66
N ASP A 233 10.49 -10.73 11.29
CA ASP A 233 9.39 -10.25 10.44
C ASP A 233 8.60 -9.14 11.12
N PHE A 234 8.38 -9.23 12.43
CA PHE A 234 7.71 -8.21 13.23
C PHE A 234 8.49 -6.89 13.23
N VAL A 235 9.80 -6.93 13.51
CA VAL A 235 10.66 -5.74 13.50
C VAL A 235 10.74 -5.14 12.10
N ALA A 236 10.90 -5.97 11.05
CA ALA A 236 10.92 -5.50 9.67
C ALA A 236 9.59 -4.85 9.26
N SER A 237 8.46 -5.41 9.71
CA SER A 237 7.11 -4.87 9.48
C SER A 237 6.90 -3.55 10.23
N MET A 238 7.39 -3.44 11.47
CA MET A 238 7.35 -2.18 12.22
C MET A 238 8.18 -1.08 11.54
N GLY A 239 9.41 -1.40 11.13
CA GLY A 239 10.25 -0.43 10.41
C GLY A 239 9.61 0.03 9.10
N SER A 240 9.01 -0.90 8.35
CA SER A 240 8.25 -0.57 7.14
C SER A 240 6.96 0.21 7.42
N ALA A 241 6.27 -0.06 8.54
CA ALA A 241 5.13 0.72 8.99
C ALA A 241 5.52 2.18 9.27
N VAL A 242 6.64 2.40 9.96
CA VAL A 242 7.22 3.73 10.24
C VAL A 242 7.56 4.44 8.93
N LEU A 243 8.29 3.78 8.03
CA LEU A 243 8.69 4.37 6.74
C LEU A 243 7.50 4.66 5.82
N SER A 244 6.42 3.88 5.90
CA SER A 244 5.21 4.07 5.10
C SER A 244 4.20 5.04 5.74
N ALA A 245 4.40 5.46 6.99
CA ALA A 245 3.43 6.28 7.71
C ALA A 245 3.19 7.66 7.05
N PRO A 246 4.21 8.43 6.63
CA PRO A 246 3.97 9.72 5.99
C PRO A 246 3.16 9.58 4.69
N PHE A 247 3.44 8.55 3.89
CA PHE A 247 2.65 8.26 2.69
C PHE A 247 1.23 7.82 3.02
N ASN A 248 1.03 7.07 4.11
CA ASN A 248 -0.32 6.72 4.54
C ASN A 248 -1.13 7.96 4.94
N GLN A 249 -0.51 8.88 5.69
CA GLN A 249 -1.17 10.11 6.13
C GLN A 249 -1.46 11.06 4.97
N LEU A 250 -0.51 11.21 4.05
CA LEU A 250 -0.72 11.94 2.80
C LEU A 250 -1.83 11.36 1.94
N TYR A 251 -1.93 10.03 1.86
CA TYR A 251 -3.01 9.38 1.12
C TYR A 251 -4.36 9.69 1.78
N ASN A 252 -4.46 9.52 3.11
CA ASN A 252 -5.68 9.82 3.85
C ASN A 252 -6.08 11.30 3.65
N PHE A 253 -5.15 12.23 3.82
CA PHE A 253 -5.35 13.65 3.55
C PHE A 253 -5.87 13.90 2.13
N ALA A 254 -5.24 13.30 1.12
CA ALA A 254 -5.61 13.47 -0.28
C ALA A 254 -7.02 12.99 -0.61
N VAL A 255 -7.53 11.96 0.09
CA VAL A 255 -8.86 11.40 -0.18
C VAL A 255 -9.97 12.01 0.68
N THR A 256 -9.62 12.71 1.77
CA THR A 256 -10.58 13.39 2.66
C THR A 256 -10.54 14.92 2.61
N SER A 257 -9.60 15.52 1.87
CA SER A 257 -9.53 16.97 1.69
C SER A 257 -10.24 17.42 0.41
N GLN A 258 -11.31 18.20 0.57
CA GLN A 258 -12.02 18.81 -0.57
C GLN A 258 -11.11 19.76 -1.37
N ALA A 259 -10.31 20.57 -0.66
CA ALA A 259 -9.34 21.46 -1.28
C ALA A 259 -8.31 20.71 -2.15
N TYR A 260 -7.86 19.54 -1.71
CA TYR A 260 -6.97 18.70 -2.51
C TYR A 260 -7.66 18.17 -3.78
N MET A 261 -8.92 17.73 -3.66
CA MET A 261 -9.66 17.20 -4.80
C MET A 261 -9.97 18.26 -5.86
N ASP A 262 -10.31 19.48 -5.43
CA ASP A 262 -10.64 20.59 -6.34
C ASP A 262 -9.41 21.29 -6.92
N GLY A 263 -8.26 21.16 -6.25
CA GLY A 263 -7.02 21.79 -6.68
C GLY A 263 -6.44 21.22 -7.99
N SER A 264 -5.77 22.10 -8.72
CA SER A 264 -4.88 21.77 -9.84
C SER A 264 -3.69 20.90 -9.38
N VAL A 265 -2.95 20.32 -10.32
CA VAL A 265 -1.79 19.47 -10.01
C VAL A 265 -0.75 20.21 -9.15
N VAL A 266 -0.47 21.48 -9.46
CA VAL A 266 0.50 22.29 -8.71
C VAL A 266 -0.01 22.60 -7.31
N GLU A 267 -1.29 22.97 -7.18
CA GLU A 267 -1.92 23.20 -5.87
C GLU A 267 -1.92 21.94 -5.01
N ARG A 268 -2.19 20.77 -5.59
CA ARG A 268 -2.11 19.48 -4.89
C ARG A 268 -0.72 19.19 -4.33
N PHE A 269 0.33 19.45 -5.09
CA PHE A 269 1.71 19.30 -4.60
C PHE A 269 2.01 20.28 -3.46
N SER A 270 1.56 21.52 -3.59
CA SER A 270 1.69 22.53 -2.52
C SER A 270 0.96 22.10 -1.25
N LEU A 271 -0.30 21.65 -1.36
CA LEU A 271 -1.11 21.18 -0.23
C LEU A 271 -0.48 19.97 0.48
N ILE A 272 0.09 19.02 -0.27
CA ILE A 272 0.81 17.87 0.29
C ILE A 272 2.07 18.33 1.05
N GLY A 273 2.82 19.28 0.48
CA GLY A 273 4.02 19.84 1.12
C GLY A 273 3.67 20.55 2.42
N ASN A 274 2.68 21.44 2.38
CA ASN A 274 2.19 22.17 3.55
C ASN A 274 1.66 21.22 4.61
N PHE A 275 0.85 20.21 4.23
CA PHE A 275 0.36 19.20 5.16
C PHE A 275 1.51 18.53 5.94
N LEU A 276 2.59 18.11 5.26
CA LEU A 276 3.73 17.48 5.95
C LEU A 276 4.46 18.45 6.87
N MET A 277 4.65 19.71 6.42
CA MET A 277 5.33 20.73 7.22
C MET A 277 4.51 21.07 8.46
N ASP A 278 3.22 21.37 8.28
CA ASP A 278 2.31 21.80 9.34
C ASP A 278 2.02 20.66 10.33
N SER A 279 1.94 19.41 9.86
CA SER A 279 1.66 18.26 10.74
C SER A 279 2.88 17.82 11.54
N TYR A 280 4.09 17.92 10.99
CA TYR A 280 5.26 17.22 11.57
C TYR A 280 6.41 18.12 12.01
N LEU A 281 6.42 19.39 11.61
CA LEU A 281 7.46 20.34 12.00
C LEU A 281 6.89 21.40 12.94
N VAL A 282 7.69 21.82 13.91
CA VAL A 282 7.36 22.95 14.78
C VAL A 282 8.19 24.15 14.37
N PHE A 283 7.54 25.27 14.09
CA PHE A 283 8.17 26.52 13.70
C PHE A 283 8.16 27.52 14.85
N ASN A 284 9.22 28.33 14.99
CA ASN A 284 9.21 29.48 15.88
C ASN A 284 8.51 30.69 15.22
N ASN A 285 8.41 31.80 15.97
CA ASN A 285 7.84 33.06 15.47
C ASN A 285 8.60 33.64 14.26
N ASP A 286 9.86 33.27 14.07
CA ASP A 286 10.71 33.70 12.95
C ASP A 286 10.59 32.77 11.72
N GLY A 287 9.72 31.74 11.78
CA GLY A 287 9.52 30.77 10.71
C GLY A 287 10.63 29.72 10.58
N GLN A 288 11.53 29.60 11.56
CA GLN A 288 12.57 28.57 11.60
C GLN A 288 12.05 27.28 12.25
N VAL A 289 12.45 26.13 11.71
CA VAL A 289 12.14 24.81 12.29
C VAL A 289 12.91 24.64 13.60
N VAL A 290 12.19 24.52 14.71
CA VAL A 290 12.76 24.32 16.05
C VAL A 290 12.61 22.89 16.56
N GLY A 291 11.79 22.06 15.92
CA GLY A 291 11.59 20.69 16.36
C GLY A 291 10.64 19.88 15.50
N ILE A 292 10.34 18.68 16.01
CA ILE A 292 9.41 17.71 15.42
C ILE A 292 8.14 17.71 16.27
N SER A 293 6.98 17.73 15.61
CA SER A 293 5.68 17.71 16.29
C SER A 293 5.40 16.37 16.97
N ALA A 294 4.70 16.41 18.12
CA ALA A 294 4.18 15.22 18.79
C ALA A 294 3.20 14.42 17.91
N THR A 295 2.56 15.07 16.94
CA THR A 295 1.72 14.47 15.91
C THR A 295 2.46 13.39 15.12
N LEU A 296 3.77 13.55 14.87
CA LEU A 296 4.57 12.51 14.20
C LEU A 296 4.61 11.24 15.05
N ALA A 297 4.91 11.36 16.35
CA ALA A 297 4.98 10.22 17.25
C ALA A 297 3.62 9.51 17.37
N ARG A 298 2.53 10.29 17.46
CA ARG A 298 1.14 9.80 17.46
C ARG A 298 0.84 8.98 16.21
N ASP A 299 1.07 9.54 15.03
CA ASP A 299 0.77 8.90 13.76
C ASP A 299 1.61 7.64 13.53
N LEU A 300 2.90 7.68 13.90
CA LEU A 300 3.79 6.52 13.87
C LEU A 300 3.28 5.40 14.79
N PHE A 301 2.90 5.74 16.03
CA PHE A 301 2.35 4.79 16.97
C PHE A 301 1.07 4.14 16.43
N MET A 302 0.10 4.94 15.97
CA MET A 302 -1.16 4.44 15.42
C MET A 302 -0.93 3.55 14.19
N ARG A 303 0.02 3.94 13.33
CA ARG A 303 0.38 3.16 12.13
C ARG A 303 1.01 1.83 12.49
N CYS A 304 1.95 1.82 13.43
CA CYS A 304 2.55 0.60 13.94
C CYS A 304 1.50 -0.29 14.62
N ALA A 305 0.62 0.27 15.46
CA ALA A 305 -0.43 -0.48 16.13
C ALA A 305 -1.34 -1.19 15.13
N TYR A 306 -1.83 -0.48 14.10
CA TYR A 306 -2.65 -1.07 13.04
C TYR A 306 -1.90 -2.15 12.24
N VAL A 307 -0.69 -1.84 11.73
CA VAL A 307 0.06 -2.77 10.87
C VAL A 307 0.51 -4.02 11.64
N ALA A 308 1.02 -3.84 12.86
CA ALA A 308 1.50 -4.93 13.71
C ALA A 308 0.36 -5.88 14.09
N THR A 309 -0.78 -5.35 14.55
CA THR A 309 -1.94 -6.18 14.91
C THR A 309 -2.51 -6.93 13.72
N LEU A 310 -2.64 -6.25 12.57
CA LEU A 310 -3.14 -6.87 11.34
C LEU A 310 -2.27 -8.05 10.90
N TYR A 311 -0.95 -7.86 10.81
CA TYR A 311 -0.05 -8.94 10.37
C TYR A 311 0.13 -10.03 11.42
N ALA A 312 0.18 -9.68 12.71
CA ALA A 312 0.30 -10.68 13.78
C ALA A 312 -0.92 -11.63 13.79
N SER A 313 -2.13 -11.07 13.67
CA SER A 313 -3.37 -11.85 13.63
C SER A 313 -3.50 -12.65 12.35
N PHE A 314 -3.16 -12.07 11.19
CA PHE A 314 -3.12 -12.82 9.94
C PHE A 314 -2.14 -14.00 10.01
N GLY A 315 -0.92 -13.77 10.51
CA GLY A 315 0.07 -14.84 10.70
C GLY A 315 -0.38 -15.92 11.69
N ALA A 316 -1.16 -15.56 12.71
CA ALA A 316 -1.76 -16.54 13.62
C ALA A 316 -2.84 -17.39 12.93
N ILE A 317 -3.68 -16.78 12.09
CA ILE A 317 -4.69 -17.49 11.29
C ILE A 317 -4.01 -18.46 10.31
N GLU A 318 -2.97 -17.99 9.60
CA GLU A 318 -2.23 -18.80 8.64
C GLU A 318 -1.61 -20.04 9.28
N ARG A 319 -0.89 -19.87 10.39
CA ARG A 319 -0.30 -20.99 11.14
C ARG A 319 -1.35 -21.98 11.62
N THR A 320 -2.47 -21.47 12.14
CA THR A 320 -3.59 -22.31 12.60
C THR A 320 -4.20 -23.10 11.45
N ALA A 321 -4.40 -22.48 10.29
CA ALA A 321 -4.93 -23.13 9.10
C ALA A 321 -4.01 -24.27 8.61
N VAL A 322 -2.70 -24.03 8.54
CA VAL A 322 -1.71 -25.05 8.15
C VAL A 322 -1.70 -26.22 9.15
N LEU A 323 -1.72 -25.93 10.46
CA LEU A 323 -1.75 -26.96 11.51
C LEU A 323 -3.01 -27.83 11.41
N LEU A 324 -4.19 -27.22 11.25
CA LEU A 324 -5.45 -27.94 11.11
C LEU A 324 -5.49 -28.78 9.83
N TRP A 325 -4.93 -28.25 8.74
CA TRP A 325 -4.84 -28.95 7.46
C TRP A 325 -3.95 -30.19 7.55
N ASN A 326 -2.77 -30.06 8.17
CA ASN A 326 -1.84 -31.17 8.36
C ASN A 326 -2.42 -32.25 9.29
N ARG A 327 -3.14 -31.85 10.35
CA ARG A 327 -3.87 -32.81 11.22
C ARG A 327 -4.92 -33.61 10.47
N ARG A 328 -5.64 -32.99 9.54
CA ARG A 328 -6.64 -33.70 8.70
C ARG A 328 -6.01 -34.68 7.71
N ARG A 329 -4.76 -34.45 7.29
CA ARG A 329 -4.02 -35.33 6.38
C ARG A 329 -3.23 -36.43 7.08
N ALA A 330 -3.02 -36.31 8.39
CA ALA A 330 -2.35 -37.36 9.14
C ALA A 330 -3.12 -38.68 8.97
N PRO A 331 -2.45 -39.78 8.61
CA PRO A 331 -3.11 -41.08 8.49
C PRO A 331 -3.77 -41.40 9.83
N LYS A 332 -5.06 -41.74 9.80
CA LYS A 332 -5.74 -42.25 11.00
C LYS A 332 -5.06 -43.57 11.36
N THR A 333 -4.40 -43.61 12.51
CA THR A 333 -4.00 -44.89 13.10
C THR A 333 -5.28 -45.65 13.38
N VAL A 334 -5.48 -46.76 12.65
CA VAL A 334 -6.58 -47.68 12.91
C VAL A 334 -6.13 -48.51 14.09
N ASP A 335 -6.69 -48.21 15.26
CA ASP A 335 -6.59 -49.07 16.46
C ASP A 335 -7.57 -50.24 16.34
#